data_AF-A0A1H6KT64-F1
#
_entry.id   AF-A0A1H6KT64-F1
#
_cell.length_a   1.000
_cell.length_b   1.000
_cell.length_c   1.000
_cell.angle_alpha   90.00
_cell.angle_beta   90.00
_cell.angle_gamma   90.00
#
_symmetry.space_group_name_H-M   'P 1'
#
loop_
_entity.id
_entity.type
_entity.pdbx_description
1 polymer ?
#
loop_
_entity_poly.entity_id
_entity_poly.type
_entity_poly.pdbx_seq_one_letter_code
_entity_poly.pdbx_strand_id
1 'polypeptide(L)'
;MGVVTWAIGGKDASMFTISATTGVISMSKRDYENPLDEDINNVYEVTIIATDSDKNTASKDLKVTVTDVHEFVSGEYSFAGVTYKTVHSPNTNRVWLDRNLGASQVAKNRSDTKSYGDLYQWGRAYDQHEKRNSGTSPTQFTSLKNTGANNGPFIIENSDWTSADSTGEEREKSWGAAGGGLCPTPFKIPSKEELEAEMTATNITNAATAFSSFLKIPSAGYRAMSGTVHTQSSVFLWTRSPVPTPSDGDIEAHYFIASNAAAGFHTMNRSFGLSIRCISIYDPIPPSD
;
A
#
# COMPACT_ATOMS: atom_id res chain seq x y z
N MET A 1 -30.89 43.81 22.72
CA MET A 1 -29.67 43.15 22.19
C MET A 1 -29.65 43.41 20.70
N GLY A 2 -28.64 44.13 20.19
CA GLY A 2 -28.56 44.45 18.77
C GLY A 2 -28.26 43.20 17.96
N VAL A 3 -28.94 43.03 16.82
CA VAL A 3 -28.63 41.99 15.85
C VAL A 3 -27.39 42.43 15.07
N VAL A 4 -26.41 41.54 14.91
CA VAL A 4 -25.23 41.78 14.10
C VAL A 4 -25.37 41.02 12.78
N THR A 5 -25.16 41.72 11.67
CA THR A 5 -25.11 41.15 10.32
C THR A 5 -23.65 41.02 9.88
N TRP A 6 -23.30 39.87 9.33
CA TRP A 6 -21.93 39.54 8.90
C TRP A 6 -21.79 39.57 7.38
N ALA A 7 -20.67 40.10 6.90
CA ALA A 7 -20.30 40.11 5.49
C ALA A 7 -18.79 39.80 5.34
N ILE A 8 -18.40 39.40 4.14
CA ILE A 8 -17.02 39.08 3.76
C ILE A 8 -16.61 39.93 2.56
N GLY A 9 -15.41 40.47 2.62
CA GLY A 9 -14.77 41.25 1.57
C GLY A 9 -13.28 40.89 1.49
N GLY A 10 -12.50 41.74 0.84
CA GLY A 10 -11.09 41.47 0.56
C GLY A 10 -10.87 40.85 -0.82
N LYS A 11 -9.61 40.57 -1.13
CA LYS A 11 -9.15 40.09 -2.44
C LYS A 11 -9.76 38.74 -2.79
N ASP A 12 -9.72 37.82 -1.84
CA ASP A 12 -10.13 36.44 -2.06
C ASP A 12 -11.58 36.18 -1.63
N ALA A 13 -12.38 37.22 -1.38
CA ALA A 13 -13.74 37.09 -0.82
C ALA A 13 -14.65 36.14 -1.61
N SER A 14 -14.47 36.09 -2.93
CA SER A 14 -15.25 35.22 -3.83
C SER A 14 -15.02 33.72 -3.59
N MET A 15 -13.94 33.36 -2.91
CA MET A 15 -13.56 31.98 -2.58
C MET A 15 -14.20 31.47 -1.29
N PHE A 16 -14.92 32.33 -0.59
CA PHE A 16 -15.52 32.06 0.72
C PHE A 16 -17.02 32.36 0.73
N THR A 17 -17.71 31.74 1.68
CA THR A 17 -19.07 32.11 2.04
C THR A 17 -19.12 32.46 3.52
N ILE A 18 -19.97 33.41 3.90
CA ILE A 18 -20.21 33.78 5.30
C ILE A 18 -21.71 33.78 5.60
N SER A 19 -22.09 33.18 6.72
CA SER A 19 -23.45 33.28 7.24
C SER A 19 -23.70 34.67 7.81
N ALA A 20 -24.63 35.41 7.21
CA ALA A 20 -24.95 36.76 7.64
C ALA A 20 -25.47 36.87 9.09
N THR A 21 -25.99 35.77 9.67
CA THR A 21 -26.55 35.75 11.03
C THR A 21 -25.61 35.19 12.07
N THR A 22 -24.73 34.24 11.69
CA THR A 22 -23.86 33.54 12.64
C THR A 22 -22.38 33.90 12.50
N GLY A 23 -21.98 34.54 11.40
CA GLY A 23 -20.59 34.85 11.10
C GLY A 23 -19.74 33.62 10.77
N VAL A 24 -20.35 32.44 10.61
CA VAL A 24 -19.63 31.22 10.21
C VAL A 24 -19.13 31.38 8.78
N ILE A 25 -17.81 31.20 8.60
CA ILE A 25 -17.12 31.28 7.32
C ILE A 25 -16.81 29.86 6.84
N SER A 26 -16.95 29.63 5.54
CA SER A 26 -16.53 28.39 4.89
C SER A 26 -15.81 28.67 3.58
N MET A 27 -14.90 27.76 3.22
CA MET A 27 -14.14 27.76 1.97
C MET A 27 -14.26 26.38 1.33
N SER A 28 -14.37 26.32 0.00
CA SER A 28 -14.20 25.06 -0.73
C SER A 28 -12.79 24.51 -0.54
N LYS A 29 -12.63 23.18 -0.66
CA LYS A 29 -11.31 22.53 -0.63
C LYS A 29 -10.38 23.18 -1.66
N ARG A 30 -9.09 23.25 -1.33
CA ARG A 30 -8.04 23.83 -2.18
C ARG A 30 -6.96 22.80 -2.45
N ASP A 31 -6.40 22.90 -3.64
CA ASP A 31 -5.28 22.13 -4.15
C ASP A 31 -4.04 23.03 -4.03
N TYR A 32 -3.02 22.59 -3.27
CA TYR A 32 -1.85 23.42 -3.00
C TYR A 32 -1.04 23.67 -4.28
N GLU A 33 -1.02 22.70 -5.18
CA GLU A 33 -0.33 22.69 -6.47
C GLU A 33 -1.05 23.58 -7.51
N ASN A 34 -2.31 23.92 -7.27
CA ASN A 34 -3.13 24.78 -8.12
C ASN A 34 -3.81 25.90 -7.31
N PRO A 35 -3.03 26.87 -6.79
CA PRO A 35 -3.55 28.00 -6.02
C PRO A 35 -4.50 28.87 -6.85
N LEU A 36 -5.56 29.36 -6.20
CA LEU A 36 -6.62 30.17 -6.81
C LEU A 36 -6.81 31.51 -6.10
N ASP A 37 -5.97 31.83 -5.11
CA ASP A 37 -5.85 33.17 -4.52
C ASP A 37 -5.28 34.16 -5.54
N GLU A 38 -5.56 35.45 -5.35
CA GLU A 38 -5.25 36.49 -6.34
C GLU A 38 -3.75 36.55 -6.70
N ASP A 39 -2.87 36.30 -5.74
CA ASP A 39 -1.41 36.34 -5.93
C ASP A 39 -0.74 34.96 -5.98
N ILE A 40 -1.53 33.89 -6.05
CA ILE A 40 -1.08 32.52 -6.41
C ILE A 40 0.00 32.02 -5.41
N ASN A 41 -0.15 32.35 -4.13
CA ASN A 41 0.81 32.05 -3.07
C ASN A 41 0.27 31.10 -1.98
N ASN A 42 -0.95 30.57 -2.14
CA ASN A 42 -1.66 29.71 -1.18
C ASN A 42 -2.05 30.41 0.14
N VAL A 43 -2.09 31.74 0.19
CA VAL A 43 -2.51 32.54 1.34
C VAL A 43 -3.69 33.42 0.95
N TYR A 44 -4.88 32.95 1.31
CA TYR A 44 -6.14 33.63 0.99
C TYR A 44 -6.41 34.73 2.02
N GLU A 45 -6.54 35.97 1.56
CA GLU A 45 -6.74 37.18 2.35
C GLU A 45 -8.19 37.68 2.23
N VAL A 46 -8.92 37.64 3.35
CA VAL A 46 -10.30 38.13 3.43
C VAL A 46 -10.48 39.11 4.58
N THR A 47 -11.44 40.02 4.43
CA THR A 47 -11.84 40.97 5.46
C THR A 47 -13.24 40.63 5.94
N ILE A 48 -13.39 40.33 7.22
CA ILE A 48 -14.69 40.06 7.85
C ILE A 48 -15.27 41.36 8.35
N ILE A 49 -16.55 41.61 8.05
CA ILE A 49 -17.25 42.85 8.38
C ILE A 49 -18.47 42.51 9.23
N ALA A 50 -18.59 43.13 10.40
CA ALA A 50 -19.72 43.02 11.31
C ALA A 50 -20.45 44.36 11.34
N THR A 51 -21.77 44.34 11.13
CA THR A 51 -22.62 45.54 11.16
C THR A 51 -23.72 45.37 12.20
N ASP A 52 -23.84 46.29 13.15
CA ASP A 52 -24.94 46.27 14.12
C ASP A 52 -26.23 46.87 13.56
N SER A 53 -27.32 46.82 14.34
CA SER A 53 -28.63 47.37 13.95
C SER A 53 -28.64 48.88 13.73
N ASP A 54 -27.68 49.60 14.31
CA ASP A 54 -27.54 51.05 14.21
C ASP A 54 -26.59 51.44 13.06
N LYS A 55 -26.16 50.46 12.25
CA LYS A 55 -25.24 50.58 11.10
C LYS A 55 -23.80 50.92 11.48
N ASN A 56 -23.39 50.70 12.73
CA ASN A 56 -21.98 50.76 13.09
C ASN A 56 -21.27 49.51 12.53
N THR A 57 -20.11 49.71 11.93
CA THR A 57 -19.33 48.63 11.33
C THR A 57 -18.00 48.43 12.05
N ALA A 58 -17.62 47.18 12.27
CA ALA A 58 -16.26 46.77 12.63
C ALA A 58 -15.75 45.76 11.60
N SER A 59 -14.45 45.78 11.31
CA SER A 59 -13.85 44.83 10.38
C SER A 59 -12.56 44.23 10.91
N LYS A 60 -12.20 43.06 10.38
CA LYS A 60 -10.94 42.37 10.68
C LYS A 60 -10.45 41.55 9.50
N ASP A 61 -9.17 41.72 9.18
CA ASP A 61 -8.51 40.90 8.18
C ASP A 61 -8.15 39.53 8.74
N LEU A 62 -8.29 38.51 7.89
CA LEU A 62 -8.02 37.11 8.14
C LEU A 62 -7.21 36.56 6.98
N LYS A 63 -6.20 35.74 7.29
CA LYS A 63 -5.44 34.97 6.32
C LYS A 63 -5.70 33.49 6.52
N VAL A 64 -5.97 32.77 5.44
CA VAL A 64 -6.09 31.31 5.42
C VAL A 64 -4.98 30.77 4.54
N THR A 65 -4.02 30.07 5.16
CA THR A 65 -2.93 29.44 4.43
C THR A 65 -3.28 27.99 4.12
N VAL A 66 -3.25 27.63 2.84
CA VAL A 66 -3.29 26.24 2.39
C VAL A 66 -1.90 25.66 2.55
N THR A 67 -1.80 24.56 3.29
CA THR A 67 -0.54 23.86 3.52
C THR A 67 -0.39 22.71 2.54
N ASP A 68 0.80 22.60 1.94
CA ASP A 68 1.22 21.46 1.13
C ASP A 68 1.02 20.14 1.90
N VAL A 69 0.37 19.19 1.26
CA VAL A 69 0.36 17.79 1.67
C VAL A 69 0.81 16.99 0.47
N HIS A 70 1.73 16.04 0.63
CA HIS A 70 2.11 15.22 -0.51
C HIS A 70 0.90 14.41 -1.01
N GLU A 71 0.34 14.72 -2.19
CA GLU A 71 -0.72 13.93 -2.82
C GLU A 71 -0.16 12.84 -3.73
N PHE A 72 -0.92 11.76 -3.86
CA PHE A 72 -0.53 10.62 -4.66
C PHE A 72 -1.12 10.76 -6.07
N VAL A 73 -0.25 11.01 -7.04
CA VAL A 73 -0.64 10.99 -8.46
C VAL A 73 -0.72 9.55 -8.94
N SER A 74 -1.90 9.10 -9.37
CA SER A 74 -2.07 7.79 -9.97
C SER A 74 -1.13 7.59 -11.15
N GLY A 75 -0.40 6.47 -11.16
CA GLY A 75 0.62 6.20 -12.17
C GLY A 75 0.66 4.74 -12.60
N GLU A 76 1.44 4.50 -13.65
CA GLU A 76 1.79 3.16 -14.11
C GLU A 76 3.21 2.80 -13.69
N TYR A 77 3.38 1.63 -13.11
CA TYR A 77 4.65 1.13 -12.61
C TYR A 77 4.93 -0.22 -13.24
N SER A 78 6.16 -0.46 -13.68
CA SER A 78 6.49 -1.71 -14.39
C SER A 78 7.54 -2.53 -13.64
N PHE A 79 7.28 -3.82 -13.54
CA PHE A 79 8.21 -4.80 -12.98
C PHE A 79 8.15 -6.10 -13.76
N ALA A 80 9.31 -6.65 -14.14
CA ALA A 80 9.44 -7.91 -14.88
C ALA A 80 8.54 -8.00 -16.14
N GLY A 81 8.39 -6.89 -16.87
CA GLY A 81 7.56 -6.82 -18.08
C GLY A 81 6.04 -6.76 -17.84
N VAL A 82 5.61 -6.63 -16.59
CA VAL A 82 4.20 -6.41 -16.20
C VAL A 82 4.02 -4.98 -15.75
N THR A 83 2.97 -4.32 -16.25
CA THR A 83 2.58 -2.97 -15.85
C THR A 83 1.44 -3.03 -14.83
N TYR A 84 1.63 -2.33 -13.72
CA TYR A 84 0.73 -2.22 -12.58
C TYR A 84 0.17 -0.81 -12.51
N LYS A 85 -1.04 -0.72 -11.98
CA LYS A 85 -1.62 0.55 -11.55
C LYS A 85 -1.62 0.60 -10.03
N THR A 86 -2.01 1.75 -9.51
CA THR A 86 -2.08 1.99 -8.07
C THR A 86 -3.51 2.07 -7.60
N VAL A 87 -3.74 1.61 -6.37
CA VAL A 87 -5.01 1.76 -5.65
C VAL A 87 -4.75 2.43 -4.32
N HIS A 88 -5.63 3.37 -3.98
CA HIS A 88 -5.57 4.13 -2.74
C HIS A 88 -6.43 3.44 -1.69
N SER A 89 -5.91 3.27 -0.47
CA SER A 89 -6.67 2.70 0.63
C SER A 89 -7.64 3.75 1.18
N PRO A 90 -8.96 3.49 1.17
CA PRO A 90 -9.92 4.37 1.82
C PRO A 90 -9.84 4.32 3.35
N ASN A 91 -9.04 3.40 3.91
CA ASN A 91 -9.00 3.13 5.35
C ASN A 91 -7.70 3.59 6.00
N THR A 92 -6.57 3.51 5.28
CA THR A 92 -5.24 3.85 5.81
C THR A 92 -4.58 5.01 5.07
N ASN A 93 -5.17 5.49 3.96
CA ASN A 93 -4.56 6.41 3.01
C ASN A 93 -3.21 5.94 2.44
N ARG A 94 -2.86 4.65 2.59
CA ARG A 94 -1.69 4.05 1.94
C ARG A 94 -2.00 3.75 0.48
N VAL A 95 -0.96 3.76 -0.33
CA VAL A 95 -1.02 3.42 -1.76
C VAL A 95 -0.46 2.02 -1.96
N TRP A 96 -1.19 1.21 -2.72
CA TRP A 96 -0.83 -0.17 -3.05
C TRP A 96 -0.76 -0.37 -4.57
N LEU A 97 -0.01 -1.37 -5.02
CA LEU A 97 -0.21 -1.87 -6.39
C LEU A 97 -1.58 -2.56 -6.50
N ASP A 98 -2.18 -2.49 -7.69
CA ASP A 98 -3.56 -2.94 -7.97
C ASP A 98 -3.74 -4.47 -8.05
N ARG A 99 -2.65 -5.23 -8.05
CA ARG A 99 -2.66 -6.71 -8.13
C ARG A 99 -1.38 -7.32 -7.54
N ASN A 100 -1.37 -8.65 -7.36
CA ASN A 100 -0.18 -9.40 -6.95
C ASN A 100 0.94 -9.27 -8.01
N LEU A 101 2.21 -9.29 -7.59
CA LEU A 101 3.32 -9.31 -8.54
C LEU A 101 3.24 -10.52 -9.48
N GLY A 102 3.51 -10.30 -10.76
CA GLY A 102 3.39 -11.27 -11.85
C GLY A 102 1.98 -11.42 -12.43
N ALA A 103 0.95 -10.78 -11.84
CA ALA A 103 -0.43 -10.94 -12.29
C ALA A 103 -0.73 -10.13 -13.56
N SER A 104 -1.35 -10.77 -14.55
CA SER A 104 -1.72 -10.13 -15.83
C SER A 104 -2.95 -9.22 -15.74
N GLN A 105 -3.80 -9.39 -14.71
CA GLN A 105 -5.00 -8.56 -14.51
C GLN A 105 -5.35 -8.43 -13.03
N VAL A 106 -6.11 -7.38 -12.69
CA VAL A 106 -6.80 -7.28 -11.41
C VAL A 106 -7.86 -8.38 -11.32
N ALA A 107 -8.01 -9.00 -10.15
CA ALA A 107 -8.92 -10.12 -9.95
C ALA A 107 -10.37 -9.76 -10.29
N LYS A 108 -11.01 -10.60 -11.11
CA LYS A 108 -12.45 -10.51 -11.43
C LYS A 108 -13.32 -11.39 -10.54
N ASN A 109 -12.72 -12.43 -9.96
CA ASN A 109 -13.29 -13.30 -8.94
C ASN A 109 -12.15 -13.93 -8.12
N ARG A 110 -12.48 -14.60 -7.01
CA ARG A 110 -11.47 -15.19 -6.09
C ARG A 110 -10.56 -16.21 -6.77
N SER A 111 -11.05 -16.93 -7.77
CA SER A 111 -10.36 -18.04 -8.45
C SER A 111 -9.84 -17.63 -9.83
N ASP A 112 -9.70 -16.33 -10.08
CA ASP A 112 -9.24 -15.79 -11.36
C ASP A 112 -7.73 -16.04 -11.52
N THR A 113 -7.37 -17.10 -12.23
CA THR A 113 -5.98 -17.54 -12.41
C THR A 113 -5.08 -16.49 -13.05
N LYS A 114 -5.64 -15.56 -13.84
CA LYS A 114 -4.88 -14.45 -14.45
C LYS A 114 -4.47 -13.38 -13.44
N SER A 115 -5.09 -13.37 -12.26
CA SER A 115 -4.85 -12.42 -11.18
C SER A 115 -3.91 -12.95 -10.09
N TYR A 116 -3.58 -14.24 -10.14
CA TYR A 116 -2.86 -14.90 -9.06
C TYR A 116 -1.43 -14.39 -8.88
N GLY A 117 -0.78 -14.02 -9.98
CA GLY A 117 0.63 -13.63 -9.97
C GLY A 117 1.58 -14.79 -9.71
N ASP A 118 2.83 -14.46 -9.42
CA ASP A 118 3.92 -15.40 -9.18
C ASP A 118 3.99 -15.81 -7.68
N LEU A 119 4.80 -16.83 -7.36
CA LEU A 119 4.95 -17.42 -6.03
C LEU A 119 6.42 -17.42 -5.58
N TYR A 120 6.79 -16.42 -4.78
CA TYR A 120 8.17 -16.13 -4.42
C TYR A 120 8.61 -16.86 -3.15
N GLN A 121 9.85 -17.35 -3.13
CA GLN A 121 10.51 -17.78 -1.90
C GLN A 121 10.97 -16.55 -1.11
N TRP A 122 10.84 -16.60 0.21
CA TRP A 122 10.95 -15.41 1.04
C TRP A 122 12.35 -14.77 0.96
N GLY A 123 12.38 -13.45 0.74
CA GLY A 123 13.60 -12.68 0.61
C GLY A 123 14.42 -12.97 -0.66
N ARG A 124 13.92 -13.76 -1.61
CA ARG A 124 14.63 -14.09 -2.86
C ARG A 124 14.39 -13.02 -3.94
N ALA A 125 15.40 -12.75 -4.76
CA ALA A 125 15.28 -11.87 -5.91
C ALA A 125 14.48 -12.52 -7.05
N TYR A 126 14.03 -11.71 -8.01
CA TYR A 126 13.39 -12.20 -9.24
C TYR A 126 14.42 -12.88 -10.14
N ASP A 127 14.35 -14.20 -10.22
CA ASP A 127 15.33 -15.03 -10.95
C ASP A 127 14.70 -16.21 -11.69
N GLN A 128 13.36 -16.18 -11.85
CA GLN A 128 12.48 -17.19 -12.46
C GLN A 128 12.04 -18.32 -11.54
N HIS A 129 12.56 -18.44 -10.31
CA HIS A 129 12.05 -19.43 -9.35
C HIS A 129 10.57 -19.22 -9.04
N GLU A 130 10.10 -17.98 -9.07
CA GLU A 130 8.77 -17.56 -8.67
C GLU A 130 7.68 -18.04 -9.63
N LYS A 131 8.06 -18.41 -10.86
CA LYS A 131 7.12 -18.92 -11.85
C LYS A 131 6.50 -20.21 -11.34
N ARG A 132 5.17 -20.29 -11.43
CA ARG A 132 4.39 -21.45 -10.95
C ARG A 132 4.80 -22.78 -11.60
N ASN A 133 5.46 -22.74 -12.75
CA ASN A 133 5.95 -23.90 -13.50
C ASN A 133 7.48 -23.99 -13.55
N SER A 134 8.22 -23.24 -12.74
CA SER A 134 9.68 -23.34 -12.68
C SER A 134 10.13 -24.72 -12.19
N GLY A 135 11.31 -25.15 -12.62
CA GLY A 135 11.93 -26.39 -12.14
C GLY A 135 12.24 -26.34 -10.64
N THR A 136 12.51 -27.49 -10.03
CA THR A 136 12.84 -27.61 -8.60
C THR A 136 14.27 -28.09 -8.38
N SER A 137 14.83 -27.78 -7.21
CA SER A 137 16.13 -28.29 -6.76
C SER A 137 16.15 -28.44 -5.23
N PRO A 138 16.70 -29.53 -4.67
CA PRO A 138 16.89 -29.65 -3.23
C PRO A 138 18.15 -28.91 -2.74
N THR A 139 18.98 -28.38 -3.64
CA THR A 139 20.26 -27.75 -3.28
C THR A 139 20.07 -26.26 -2.96
N GLN A 140 20.24 -25.89 -1.69
CA GLN A 140 20.24 -24.49 -1.26
C GLN A 140 21.40 -23.69 -1.86
N PHE A 141 21.17 -22.40 -2.07
CA PHE A 141 22.25 -21.45 -2.39
C PHE A 141 23.04 -21.08 -1.14
N THR A 142 24.35 -20.88 -1.27
CA THR A 142 25.22 -20.51 -0.15
C THR A 142 25.42 -19.00 0.02
N SER A 143 24.79 -18.18 -0.82
CA SER A 143 24.83 -16.72 -0.75
C SER A 143 23.54 -16.09 -1.28
N LEU A 144 23.22 -14.88 -0.81
CA LEU A 144 22.09 -14.10 -1.33
C LEU A 144 22.32 -13.57 -2.76
N LYS A 145 23.58 -13.51 -3.21
CA LYS A 145 23.97 -13.08 -4.55
C LYS A 145 24.04 -14.28 -5.49
N ASN A 146 23.92 -14.03 -6.79
CA ASN A 146 24.13 -15.04 -7.85
C ASN A 146 23.22 -16.27 -7.74
N THR A 147 21.92 -16.07 -7.46
CA THR A 147 20.90 -17.13 -7.42
C THR A 147 20.54 -17.69 -8.82
N GLY A 148 21.40 -17.42 -9.82
CA GLY A 148 21.24 -17.71 -11.23
C GLY A 148 20.53 -16.55 -11.95
N ALA A 149 21.28 -15.71 -12.68
CA ALA A 149 20.65 -14.86 -13.67
C ALA A 149 20.09 -15.79 -14.77
N ASN A 150 18.75 -15.85 -14.89
CA ASN A 150 17.97 -16.63 -15.86
C ASN A 150 17.86 -18.15 -15.55
N ASN A 151 16.84 -18.54 -14.76
CA ASN A 151 16.40 -19.91 -14.40
C ASN A 151 16.90 -20.46 -13.07
N GLY A 152 16.85 -19.67 -11.99
CA GLY A 152 16.98 -20.22 -10.64
C GLY A 152 15.84 -21.23 -10.37
N PRO A 153 16.12 -22.49 -9.97
CA PRO A 153 15.07 -23.44 -9.60
C PRO A 153 14.40 -23.00 -8.30
N PHE A 154 13.15 -23.41 -8.10
CA PHE A 154 12.49 -23.32 -6.81
C PHE A 154 13.09 -24.33 -5.84
N ILE A 155 13.60 -23.85 -4.71
CA ILE A 155 14.29 -24.72 -3.76
C ILE A 155 13.27 -25.51 -2.92
N ILE A 156 13.44 -26.82 -2.87
CA ILE A 156 12.57 -27.77 -2.16
C ILE A 156 13.32 -28.43 -0.99
N GLU A 157 12.59 -29.18 -0.17
CA GLU A 157 13.11 -30.06 0.91
C GLU A 157 13.82 -29.38 2.09
N ASN A 158 14.03 -28.07 2.03
CA ASN A 158 14.67 -27.28 3.08
C ASN A 158 13.71 -26.23 3.63
N SER A 159 13.95 -25.73 4.84
CA SER A 159 13.15 -24.64 5.44
C SER A 159 13.41 -23.28 4.79
N ASP A 160 14.56 -23.11 4.12
CA ASP A 160 14.92 -21.89 3.37
C ASP A 160 15.51 -22.25 2.00
N TRP A 161 15.55 -21.31 1.06
CA TRP A 161 16.18 -21.48 -0.25
C TRP A 161 17.70 -21.27 -0.21
N THR A 162 18.22 -20.71 0.89
CA THR A 162 19.62 -20.40 1.09
C THR A 162 20.09 -20.73 2.50
N SER A 163 21.37 -21.04 2.66
CA SER A 163 22.04 -21.15 3.96
C SER A 163 22.60 -19.82 4.47
N ALA A 164 22.47 -18.72 3.70
CA ALA A 164 22.91 -17.39 4.10
C ALA A 164 21.79 -16.60 4.81
N ASP A 165 22.16 -15.59 5.59
CA ASP A 165 21.21 -14.67 6.24
C ASP A 165 20.11 -15.40 7.03
N SER A 166 20.52 -16.28 7.94
CA SER A 166 19.58 -17.08 8.76
C SER A 166 18.66 -16.21 9.61
N THR A 167 19.14 -15.06 10.08
CA THR A 167 18.30 -14.07 10.80
C THR A 167 17.25 -13.46 9.88
N GLY A 168 17.55 -13.30 8.59
CA GLY A 168 16.67 -12.65 7.61
C GLY A 168 16.82 -11.13 7.58
N GLU A 169 17.77 -10.56 8.32
CA GLU A 169 17.94 -9.10 8.43
C GLU A 169 18.35 -8.46 7.10
N GLU A 170 19.19 -9.12 6.30
CA GLU A 170 19.62 -8.58 5.01
C GLU A 170 18.46 -8.62 4.01
N ARG A 171 17.71 -9.72 3.99
CA ARG A 171 16.53 -9.89 3.13
C ARG A 171 15.39 -8.96 3.53
N GLU A 172 15.16 -8.74 4.82
CA GLU A 172 14.19 -7.75 5.32
C GLU A 172 14.51 -6.34 4.81
N LYS A 173 15.78 -5.92 4.93
CA LYS A 173 16.24 -4.61 4.44
C LYS A 173 16.07 -4.51 2.93
N SER A 174 16.44 -5.56 2.19
CA SER A 174 16.32 -5.58 0.73
C SER A 174 14.86 -5.51 0.27
N TRP A 175 13.94 -6.21 0.93
CA TRP A 175 12.51 -6.20 0.58
C TRP A 175 11.78 -4.93 1.06
N GLY A 176 12.34 -4.22 2.05
CA GLY A 176 11.82 -2.96 2.57
C GLY A 176 12.30 -1.70 1.85
N ALA A 177 13.32 -1.79 0.99
CA ALA A 177 13.83 -0.66 0.23
C ALA A 177 12.89 -0.25 -0.92
N ALA A 178 12.94 1.03 -1.30
CA ALA A 178 12.26 1.53 -2.50
C ALA A 178 12.85 0.90 -3.75
N GLY A 179 12.03 0.26 -4.58
CA GLY A 179 12.59 -0.55 -5.67
C GLY A 179 13.34 -1.79 -5.17
N GLY A 180 13.19 -2.12 -3.88
CA GLY A 180 13.74 -3.31 -3.25
C GLY A 180 13.33 -4.53 -4.04
N GLY A 181 14.24 -5.52 -4.16
CA GLY A 181 14.45 -6.43 -5.30
C GLY A 181 13.29 -7.10 -6.06
N LEU A 182 12.02 -6.85 -5.74
CA LEU A 182 10.81 -7.32 -6.41
C LEU A 182 9.75 -6.24 -6.70
N CYS A 183 9.64 -5.17 -5.89
CA CYS A 183 8.61 -4.14 -6.11
C CYS A 183 9.19 -2.99 -6.96
N PRO A 184 8.45 -2.43 -7.93
CA PRO A 184 8.91 -1.27 -8.69
C PRO A 184 8.98 -0.02 -7.79
N THR A 185 9.95 0.88 -8.00
CA THR A 185 10.02 2.16 -7.27
C THR A 185 8.75 3.00 -7.49
N PRO A 186 8.16 3.63 -6.45
CA PRO A 186 8.60 3.75 -5.06
C PRO A 186 7.94 2.72 -4.10
N PHE A 187 7.64 1.51 -4.57
CA PHE A 187 7.00 0.47 -3.77
C PHE A 187 8.02 -0.46 -3.11
N LYS A 188 7.57 -1.10 -2.02
CA LYS A 188 8.26 -2.13 -1.24
C LYS A 188 7.30 -3.24 -0.86
N ILE A 189 7.83 -4.34 -0.32
CA ILE A 189 7.02 -5.40 0.30
C ILE A 189 6.65 -4.93 1.72
N PRO A 190 5.38 -5.01 2.14
CA PRO A 190 4.95 -4.51 3.44
C PRO A 190 5.61 -5.30 4.58
N SER A 191 5.92 -4.62 5.69
CA SER A 191 6.15 -5.32 6.96
C SER A 191 4.88 -6.02 7.44
N LYS A 192 5.00 -6.89 8.43
CA LYS A 192 3.85 -7.50 9.10
C LYS A 192 2.91 -6.42 9.63
N GLU A 193 3.45 -5.39 10.29
CA GLU A 193 2.69 -4.30 10.89
C GLU A 193 1.95 -3.48 9.83
N GLU A 194 2.60 -3.18 8.70
CA GLU A 194 1.99 -2.44 7.60
C GLU A 194 0.82 -3.22 6.97
N LEU A 195 1.02 -4.54 6.74
CA LEU A 195 -0.03 -5.38 6.17
C LEU A 195 -1.16 -5.60 7.19
N GLU A 196 -0.85 -5.80 8.46
CA GLU A 196 -1.81 -6.04 9.53
C GLU A 196 -2.70 -4.82 9.78
N ALA A 197 -2.11 -3.61 9.76
CA ALA A 197 -2.87 -2.37 9.84
C ALA A 197 -3.88 -2.24 8.69
N GLU A 198 -3.47 -2.54 7.45
CA GLU A 198 -4.37 -2.47 6.29
C GLU A 198 -5.48 -3.53 6.33
N MET A 199 -5.13 -4.78 6.63
CA MET A 199 -6.12 -5.87 6.70
C MET A 199 -7.17 -5.61 7.78
N THR A 200 -6.73 -5.08 8.93
CA THR A 200 -7.61 -4.72 10.04
C THR A 200 -8.51 -3.54 9.68
N ALA A 201 -7.94 -2.44 9.17
CA ALA A 201 -8.69 -1.24 8.80
C ALA A 201 -9.70 -1.52 7.66
N THR A 202 -9.39 -2.46 6.78
CA THR A 202 -10.27 -2.92 5.68
C THR A 202 -11.25 -4.01 6.10
N ASN A 203 -11.20 -4.48 7.35
CA ASN A 203 -12.03 -5.55 7.88
C ASN A 203 -11.96 -6.86 7.05
N ILE A 204 -10.74 -7.25 6.66
CA ILE A 204 -10.49 -8.50 5.94
C ILE A 204 -10.46 -9.65 6.94
N THR A 205 -11.54 -10.41 6.97
CA THR A 205 -11.79 -11.51 7.92
C THR A 205 -11.73 -12.90 7.31
N ASN A 206 -11.79 -13.03 5.98
CA ASN A 206 -11.70 -14.29 5.24
C ASN A 206 -11.42 -14.01 3.74
N ALA A 207 -11.32 -15.08 2.95
CA ALA A 207 -11.05 -15.00 1.51
C ALA A 207 -12.11 -14.23 0.72
N ALA A 208 -13.37 -14.23 1.18
CA ALA A 208 -14.44 -13.49 0.52
C ALA A 208 -14.28 -11.98 0.73
N THR A 209 -14.02 -11.55 1.98
CA THR A 209 -13.79 -10.13 2.30
C THR A 209 -12.48 -9.62 1.73
N ALA A 210 -11.44 -10.47 1.62
CA ALA A 210 -10.19 -10.13 0.93
C ALA A 210 -10.43 -9.78 -0.55
N PHE A 211 -11.28 -10.53 -1.25
CA PHE A 211 -11.61 -10.26 -2.65
C PHE A 211 -12.60 -9.10 -2.84
N SER A 212 -13.58 -8.93 -1.96
CA SER A 212 -14.54 -7.81 -2.07
C SER A 212 -13.95 -6.48 -1.61
N SER A 213 -12.77 -6.48 -0.97
CA SER A 213 -12.04 -5.27 -0.58
C SER A 213 -11.54 -4.46 -1.79
N PHE A 214 -11.08 -3.24 -1.54
CA PHE A 214 -10.46 -2.39 -2.57
C PHE A 214 -9.20 -3.03 -3.19
N LEU A 215 -8.52 -3.93 -2.45
CA LEU A 215 -7.32 -4.63 -2.93
C LEU A 215 -7.63 -5.80 -3.89
N LYS A 216 -8.87 -6.29 -3.89
CA LYS A 216 -9.32 -7.43 -4.72
C LYS A 216 -8.37 -8.62 -4.67
N ILE A 217 -7.99 -9.07 -3.48
CA ILE A 217 -6.96 -10.10 -3.30
C ILE A 217 -7.53 -11.47 -3.69
N PRO A 218 -6.94 -12.17 -4.69
CA PRO A 218 -7.43 -13.48 -5.11
C PRO A 218 -6.93 -14.61 -4.19
N SER A 219 -7.64 -15.73 -4.20
CA SER A 219 -7.22 -17.00 -3.58
C SER A 219 -6.19 -17.70 -4.46
N ALA A 220 -5.01 -17.08 -4.58
CA ALA A 220 -3.92 -17.48 -5.47
C ALA A 220 -3.17 -18.74 -5.00
N GLY A 221 -3.41 -19.15 -3.76
CA GLY A 221 -2.77 -20.29 -3.12
C GLY A 221 -1.26 -20.11 -2.93
N TYR A 222 -0.53 -21.23 -2.93
CA TYR A 222 0.89 -21.28 -2.58
C TYR A 222 1.63 -22.42 -3.28
N ARG A 223 2.96 -22.40 -3.22
CA ARG A 223 3.82 -23.51 -3.63
C ARG A 223 4.50 -24.10 -2.40
N ALA A 224 4.28 -25.39 -2.17
CA ALA A 224 4.81 -26.12 -1.03
C ALA A 224 6.32 -26.37 -1.16
N MET A 225 6.99 -26.70 -0.05
CA MET A 225 8.40 -27.13 -0.04
C MET A 225 8.64 -28.45 -0.79
N SER A 226 7.58 -29.18 -1.17
CA SER A 226 7.67 -30.31 -2.10
C SER A 226 7.74 -29.90 -3.57
N GLY A 227 7.56 -28.60 -3.86
CA GLY A 227 7.44 -28.06 -5.22
C GLY A 227 6.02 -28.06 -5.78
N THR A 228 5.05 -28.70 -5.11
CA THR A 228 3.64 -28.75 -5.54
C THR A 228 2.98 -27.37 -5.44
N VAL A 229 2.27 -26.97 -6.50
CA VAL A 229 1.49 -25.73 -6.53
C VAL A 229 0.03 -26.01 -6.22
N HIS A 230 -0.51 -25.30 -5.24
CA HIS A 230 -1.91 -25.35 -4.83
C HIS A 230 -2.57 -24.03 -5.26
N THR A 231 -3.55 -24.08 -6.18
CA THR A 231 -4.12 -22.90 -6.87
C THR A 231 -5.56 -22.56 -6.49
N GLN A 232 -6.19 -23.39 -5.66
CA GLN A 232 -7.55 -23.18 -5.11
C GLN A 232 -7.51 -23.07 -3.59
N SER A 233 -6.33 -22.80 -3.04
CA SER A 233 -6.12 -22.58 -1.63
C SER A 233 -6.31 -21.10 -1.32
N SER A 234 -6.49 -20.80 -0.04
CA SER A 234 -6.64 -19.49 0.59
C SER A 234 -5.78 -18.37 -0.02
N VAL A 235 -6.05 -17.12 0.37
CA VAL A 235 -5.07 -16.04 0.16
C VAL A 235 -3.81 -16.37 0.95
N PHE A 236 -2.63 -16.21 0.33
CA PHE A 236 -1.33 -16.26 1.01
C PHE A 236 -0.46 -15.11 0.51
N LEU A 237 -0.06 -14.20 1.42
CA LEU A 237 0.80 -13.07 1.10
C LEU A 237 2.02 -13.06 2.02
N TRP A 238 3.21 -12.97 1.43
CA TRP A 238 4.41 -12.69 2.22
C TRP A 238 4.39 -11.28 2.80
N THR A 239 4.90 -11.14 4.02
CA THR A 239 5.43 -9.87 4.54
C THR A 239 6.95 -9.89 4.43
N ARG A 240 7.61 -8.75 4.57
CA ARG A 240 9.08 -8.68 4.67
C ARG A 240 9.63 -8.99 6.06
N SER A 241 8.77 -9.27 7.05
CA SER A 241 9.21 -9.41 8.44
C SER A 241 9.72 -10.83 8.71
N PRO A 242 11.00 -11.00 9.10
CA PRO A 242 11.55 -12.30 9.49
C PRO A 242 11.02 -12.71 10.86
N VAL A 243 11.14 -14.00 11.19
CA VAL A 243 11.09 -14.49 12.57
C VAL A 243 12.53 -14.49 13.12
N PRO A 244 12.89 -13.63 14.10
CA PRO A 244 14.28 -13.44 14.52
C PRO A 244 14.89 -14.65 15.27
N THR A 245 14.05 -15.50 15.85
CA THR A 245 14.47 -16.70 16.61
C THR A 245 13.62 -17.89 16.18
N PRO A 246 14.12 -18.76 15.29
CA PRO A 246 13.38 -19.94 14.86
C PRO A 246 13.17 -20.89 16.04
N SER A 247 11.91 -21.22 16.35
CA SER A 247 11.56 -21.95 17.57
C SER A 247 11.98 -23.42 17.61
N ASP A 248 12.44 -24.02 16.51
CA ASP A 248 12.90 -25.42 16.47
C ASP A 248 13.90 -25.70 15.32
N GLY A 249 14.72 -24.70 14.94
CA GLY A 249 15.67 -24.82 13.82
C GLY A 249 15.08 -24.60 12.43
N ASP A 250 13.76 -24.47 12.32
CA ASP A 250 13.05 -24.08 11.09
C ASP A 250 13.14 -22.57 10.84
N ILE A 251 13.71 -22.15 9.70
CA ILE A 251 13.88 -20.74 9.35
C ILE A 251 12.58 -20.20 8.72
N GLU A 252 11.87 -19.36 9.48
CA GLU A 252 10.53 -18.87 9.11
C GLU A 252 10.46 -17.35 8.86
N ALA A 253 9.38 -16.95 8.21
CA ALA A 253 8.97 -15.55 8.05
C ALA A 253 7.45 -15.38 8.23
N HIS A 254 7.03 -14.14 8.49
CA HIS A 254 5.62 -13.83 8.67
C HIS A 254 4.87 -13.76 7.34
N TYR A 255 3.67 -14.31 7.32
CA TYR A 255 2.75 -14.24 6.18
C TYR A 255 1.32 -13.99 6.65
N PHE A 256 0.52 -13.45 5.74
CA PHE A 256 -0.92 -13.32 5.89
C PHE A 256 -1.64 -14.46 5.18
N ILE A 257 -2.66 -15.01 5.82
CA ILE A 257 -3.59 -15.99 5.23
C ILE A 257 -5.03 -15.53 5.38
N ALA A 258 -5.83 -15.75 4.35
CA ALA A 258 -7.29 -15.66 4.43
C ALA A 258 -7.94 -16.89 3.80
N SER A 259 -8.46 -17.77 4.64
CA SER A 259 -9.22 -18.97 4.27
C SER A 259 -10.71 -18.66 4.09
N ASN A 260 -11.54 -19.66 3.80
CA ASN A 260 -13.00 -19.45 3.79
C ASN A 260 -13.57 -19.13 5.19
N ALA A 261 -12.89 -19.51 6.27
CA ALA A 261 -13.40 -19.37 7.62
C ALA A 261 -12.83 -18.15 8.37
N ALA A 262 -11.54 -17.88 8.20
CA ALA A 262 -10.82 -16.87 8.97
C ALA A 262 -9.63 -16.31 8.20
N ALA A 263 -9.15 -15.15 8.65
CA ALA A 263 -7.92 -14.51 8.20
C ALA A 263 -7.03 -14.18 9.40
N GLY A 264 -5.71 -14.14 9.19
CA GLY A 264 -4.74 -13.86 10.23
C GLY A 264 -3.30 -13.91 9.76
N PHE A 265 -2.39 -13.67 10.69
CA PHE A 265 -0.94 -13.72 10.48
C PHE A 265 -0.33 -14.92 11.18
N HIS A 266 0.55 -15.63 10.48
CA HIS A 266 1.25 -16.80 10.99
C HIS A 266 2.71 -16.78 10.50
N THR A 267 3.46 -17.82 10.83
CA THR A 267 4.82 -18.05 10.37
C THR A 267 4.88 -19.29 9.49
N MET A 268 5.79 -19.28 8.53
CA MET A 268 6.00 -20.39 7.59
C MET A 268 7.45 -20.39 7.12
N ASN A 269 7.97 -21.58 6.83
CA ASN A 269 9.29 -21.78 6.24
C ASN A 269 9.49 -20.90 4.99
N ARG A 270 10.65 -20.23 4.94
CA ARG A 270 11.02 -19.26 3.89
C ARG A 270 11.13 -19.88 2.49
N SER A 271 11.23 -21.21 2.39
CA SER A 271 11.24 -21.94 1.12
C SER A 271 9.86 -22.09 0.47
N PHE A 272 8.75 -21.81 1.16
CA PHE A 272 7.43 -21.77 0.52
C PHE A 272 7.33 -20.62 -0.49
N GLY A 273 6.55 -20.85 -1.55
CA GLY A 273 6.27 -19.85 -2.57
C GLY A 273 4.93 -19.19 -2.31
N LEU A 274 4.92 -17.91 -1.91
CA LEU A 274 3.68 -17.15 -1.67
C LEU A 274 3.61 -15.93 -2.60
N SER A 275 2.41 -15.38 -2.74
CA SER A 275 2.19 -14.16 -3.53
C SER A 275 2.75 -12.93 -2.81
N ILE A 276 3.08 -11.89 -3.56
CA ILE A 276 3.54 -10.60 -3.02
C ILE A 276 2.59 -9.49 -3.46
N ARG A 277 2.26 -8.61 -2.51
CA ARG A 277 1.50 -7.38 -2.75
C ARG A 277 2.30 -6.18 -2.25
N CYS A 278 2.61 -5.25 -3.14
CA CYS A 278 3.49 -4.12 -2.82
C CYS A 278 2.72 -2.89 -2.30
N ILE A 279 3.35 -2.17 -1.37
CA ILE A 279 2.88 -0.94 -0.74
C ILE A 279 3.88 0.19 -1.01
N SER A 280 3.41 1.43 -1.13
CA SER A 280 4.28 2.60 -1.29
C SER A 280 5.19 2.78 -0.07
N ILE A 281 6.43 3.22 -0.30
CA ILE A 281 7.38 3.58 0.77
C ILE A 281 6.94 4.84 1.52
N TYR A 282 6.15 5.69 0.87
CA TYR A 282 5.66 6.92 1.47
C TYR A 282 4.59 6.62 2.51
N ASP A 283 4.54 7.48 3.52
CA ASP A 283 3.53 7.49 4.57
C ASP A 283 2.11 7.66 3.98
N PRO A 284 1.04 7.51 4.80
CA PRO A 284 -0.32 7.79 4.36
C PRO A 284 -0.43 9.11 3.59
N ILE A 285 -0.74 9.03 2.30
CA ILE A 285 -0.86 10.17 1.40
C ILE A 285 -2.35 10.46 1.23
N PRO A 286 -2.86 11.69 1.44
CA PRO A 286 -4.22 12.04 1.04
C PRO A 286 -4.42 11.81 -0.48
N PRO A 287 -5.59 11.34 -0.93
CA PRO A 287 -5.88 11.29 -2.36
C PRO A 287 -5.92 12.71 -2.92
N SER A 288 -5.36 12.93 -4.12
CA SER A 288 -5.60 14.17 -4.86
C SER A 288 -7.10 14.26 -5.19
N ASP A 289 -7.78 15.31 -4.72
CA ASP A 289 -9.19 15.57 -5.08
C ASP A 289 -9.34 15.91 -6.58
#